data_AF-A0A4Z0V604-F1
#
_entry.id   AF-A0A4Z0V604-F1
#
_cell.length_a   1.000
_cell.length_b   1.000
_cell.length_c   1.000
_cell.angle_alpha   90.00
_cell.angle_beta   90.00
_cell.angle_gamma   90.00
#
_symmetry.space_group_name_H-M   'P 1'
#
loop_
_entity.id
_entity.type
_entity.pdbx_description
1 polymer ?
#
loop_
_entity_poly.entity_id
_entity_poly.type
_entity_poly.pdbx_seq_one_letter_code
_entity_poly.pdbx_strand_id
1 'polypeptide(L)'
;MKKSLTFILSLSAVILSGGVVSCRTAVDSAVPSAASQGPDGFGAYRNNPGPQAMPYAQIYRTSGNFDSYVPVTVNPVDGKLVSYPAPGDITGASMPVVLRDGWLLDRRGISPDTRFVRYTYSEYHDLSQAPSPEELVGSIIPDALVTEIVSLPYKVGEATPAKVDSLIAAGLPRCEVTYKR
;
A
#
# COMPACT_ATOMS: atom_id res chain seq x y z
N MET A 1 -21.12 30.14 56.86
CA MET A 1 -20.52 31.03 55.85
C MET A 1 -20.12 30.15 54.67
N LYS A 2 -20.54 30.26 53.40
CA LYS A 2 -21.29 31.23 52.58
C LYS A 2 -22.05 30.39 51.52
N LYS A 3 -23.38 30.49 51.47
CA LYS A 3 -24.20 31.15 50.41
C LYS A 3 -24.22 30.43 49.05
N SER A 4 -25.35 29.76 48.81
CA SER A 4 -25.91 29.40 47.51
C SER A 4 -26.18 30.67 46.68
N LEU A 5 -25.98 30.60 45.35
CA LEU A 5 -26.49 31.61 44.42
C LEU A 5 -26.88 30.96 43.08
N THR A 6 -28.18 30.96 42.83
CA THR A 6 -28.86 30.62 41.59
C THR A 6 -29.19 31.92 40.84
N PHE A 7 -29.03 31.98 39.51
CA PHE A 7 -29.64 33.01 38.62
C PHE A 7 -29.79 32.39 37.21
N ILE A 8 -31.00 32.01 36.74
CA ILE A 8 -32.05 32.78 36.01
C ILE A 8 -31.57 33.14 34.57
N LEU A 9 -32.06 32.48 33.51
CA LEU A 9 -33.29 32.70 32.71
C LEU A 9 -33.21 33.89 31.73
N SER A 10 -33.23 33.62 30.42
CA SER A 10 -33.86 34.42 29.33
C SER A 10 -33.65 33.68 27.98
N LEU A 11 -34.67 33.21 27.24
CA LEU A 11 -35.83 33.83 26.57
C LEU A 11 -35.52 34.36 25.15
N SER A 12 -35.92 33.54 24.16
CA SER A 12 -36.55 33.83 22.86
C SER A 12 -35.96 34.83 21.85
N ALA A 13 -35.92 34.45 20.56
CA ALA A 13 -36.80 35.04 19.52
C ALA A 13 -36.56 34.43 18.12
N VAL A 14 -37.68 34.06 17.49
CA VAL A 14 -37.86 33.70 16.08
C VAL A 14 -37.84 34.96 15.23
N ILE A 15 -37.20 34.93 14.04
CA ILE A 15 -37.45 35.91 12.97
C ILE A 15 -37.76 35.18 11.67
N LEU A 16 -38.90 35.57 11.10
CA LEU A 16 -39.48 35.16 9.83
C LEU A 16 -38.83 35.87 8.63
N SER A 17 -38.92 35.19 7.48
CA SER A 17 -39.22 35.71 6.14
C SER A 17 -38.16 36.46 5.32
N GLY A 18 -38.15 36.16 4.01
CA GLY A 18 -37.67 37.07 2.96
C GLY A 18 -36.95 36.38 1.80
N GLY A 19 -37.70 35.85 0.84
CA GLY A 19 -37.14 35.43 -0.45
C GLY A 19 -36.88 36.63 -1.36
N VAL A 20 -35.86 36.51 -2.21
CA VAL A 20 -35.77 37.21 -3.50
C VAL A 20 -35.17 36.28 -4.56
N VAL A 21 -35.83 36.24 -5.71
CA VAL A 21 -35.40 35.63 -6.96
C VAL A 21 -34.22 36.41 -7.54
N SER A 22 -33.16 35.72 -7.96
CA SER A 22 -32.31 36.20 -9.05
C SER A 22 -31.53 35.05 -9.68
N CYS A 23 -31.93 34.64 -10.88
CA CYS A 23 -31.07 33.87 -11.78
C CYS A 23 -29.93 34.80 -12.24
N ARG A 24 -28.69 34.45 -11.88
CA ARG A 24 -27.50 34.98 -12.55
C ARG A 24 -26.62 33.82 -12.99
N THR A 25 -26.54 33.69 -14.30
CA THR A 25 -25.56 32.91 -15.06
C THR A 25 -24.15 33.44 -14.86
N ALA A 26 -23.21 32.52 -15.04
CA ALA A 26 -21.76 32.68 -15.23
C ALA A 26 -20.93 32.94 -13.98
N VAL A 27 -20.24 31.87 -13.53
CA VAL A 27 -18.77 31.86 -13.53
C VAL A 27 -18.29 30.46 -13.90
N ASP A 28 -17.77 30.35 -15.12
CA ASP A 28 -16.72 29.39 -15.42
C ASP A 28 -15.56 29.64 -14.48
N SER A 29 -15.22 28.64 -13.69
CA SER A 29 -13.89 28.46 -13.12
C SER A 29 -13.72 26.96 -12.90
N ALA A 30 -13.69 26.23 -14.02
CA ALA A 30 -12.94 24.99 -14.07
C ALA A 30 -11.49 25.34 -13.75
N VAL A 31 -11.10 25.17 -12.48
CA VAL A 31 -9.69 25.04 -12.12
C VAL A 31 -9.23 23.77 -12.83
N PRO A 32 -8.27 23.84 -13.78
CA PRO A 32 -7.63 22.62 -14.22
C PRO A 32 -6.93 22.06 -13.00
N SER A 33 -7.44 20.93 -12.49
CA SER A 33 -6.67 20.07 -11.60
C SER A 33 -5.46 19.65 -12.41
N ALA A 34 -4.34 20.35 -12.21
CA ALA A 34 -3.05 19.96 -12.72
C ALA A 34 -2.71 18.63 -12.05
N ALA A 35 -3.09 17.54 -12.72
CA ALA A 35 -2.50 16.24 -12.50
C ALA A 35 -1.00 16.42 -12.77
N SER A 36 -0.23 16.64 -11.71
CA SER A 36 1.22 16.51 -11.75
C SER A 36 1.53 15.09 -12.18
N GLN A 37 1.91 14.94 -13.44
CA GLN A 37 2.52 13.74 -13.98
C GLN A 37 3.82 13.51 -13.20
N GLY A 38 3.75 12.69 -12.16
CA GLY A 38 4.92 12.11 -11.54
C GLY A 38 5.63 11.17 -12.55
N PRO A 39 6.96 11.04 -12.50
CA PRO A 39 7.67 10.14 -13.40
C PRO A 39 7.31 8.70 -13.05
N ASP A 40 6.85 7.97 -14.07
CA ASP A 40 6.74 6.51 -14.19
C ASP A 40 6.81 5.70 -12.89
N GLY A 41 5.68 5.65 -12.18
CA GLY A 41 5.50 4.81 -11.00
C GLY A 41 5.32 3.34 -11.39
N PHE A 42 6.26 2.49 -10.99
CA PHE A 42 6.04 1.06 -10.81
C PHE A 42 5.24 0.85 -9.52
N GLY A 43 4.03 0.33 -9.63
CA GLY A 43 3.22 -0.06 -8.46
C GLY A 43 1.85 0.59 -8.36
N ALA A 44 1.05 0.50 -9.42
CA ALA A 44 -0.40 0.42 -9.39
C ALA A 44 -0.81 -0.06 -10.78
N TYR A 45 -1.70 -1.04 -10.90
CA TYR A 45 -2.25 -1.43 -12.19
C TYR A 45 -3.01 -0.23 -12.78
N ARG A 46 -2.31 0.54 -13.64
CA ARG A 46 -2.83 1.74 -14.27
C ARG A 46 -3.87 1.32 -15.30
N ASN A 47 -5.14 1.66 -15.03
CA ASN A 47 -6.26 1.43 -15.92
C ASN A 47 -6.01 2.10 -17.29
N ASN A 48 -5.56 1.31 -18.27
CA ASN A 48 -5.52 1.70 -19.69
C ASN A 48 -6.30 0.64 -20.50
N PRO A 49 -7.28 1.01 -21.34
CA PRO A 49 -8.09 0.05 -22.10
C PRO A 49 -7.36 -0.36 -23.40
N GLY A 50 -6.25 -1.09 -23.24
CA GLY A 50 -5.77 -2.06 -24.23
C GLY A 50 -5.88 -3.46 -23.63
N PRO A 51 -5.73 -4.57 -24.39
CA PRO A 51 -5.61 -5.88 -23.78
C PRO A 51 -4.36 -5.89 -22.88
N GLN A 52 -4.57 -5.66 -21.59
CA GLN A 52 -3.52 -5.64 -20.57
C GLN A 52 -2.96 -7.07 -20.50
N ALA A 53 -1.76 -7.27 -21.02
CA ALA A 53 -1.06 -8.52 -20.81
C ALA A 53 -0.85 -8.69 -19.30
N MET A 54 -1.49 -9.71 -18.70
CA MET A 54 -1.33 -9.97 -17.27
C MET A 54 0.16 -10.18 -16.94
N PRO A 55 0.65 -9.61 -15.83
CA PRO A 55 2.03 -9.84 -15.42
C PRO A 55 2.26 -11.28 -15.00
N TYR A 56 3.52 -11.70 -15.04
CA TYR A 56 3.94 -12.97 -14.48
C TYR A 56 3.99 -12.91 -12.95
N ALA A 57 3.65 -14.01 -12.30
CA ALA A 57 3.81 -14.17 -10.86
C ALA A 57 5.30 -14.20 -10.49
N GLN A 58 5.62 -13.75 -9.29
CA GLN A 58 7.00 -13.70 -8.80
C GLN A 58 7.13 -14.42 -7.47
N ILE A 59 8.28 -15.06 -7.25
CA ILE A 59 8.73 -15.47 -5.93
C ILE A 59 9.94 -14.65 -5.53
N TYR A 60 10.15 -14.47 -4.23
CA TYR A 60 11.29 -13.75 -3.71
C TYR A 60 11.84 -14.39 -2.44
N ARG A 61 13.08 -14.04 -2.11
CA ARG A 61 13.72 -14.33 -0.84
C ARG A 61 14.05 -13.04 -0.12
N THR A 62 14.10 -13.16 1.19
CA THR A 62 14.54 -12.10 2.09
C THR A 62 15.78 -12.55 2.86
N SER A 63 16.55 -11.59 3.37
CA SER A 63 17.75 -11.82 4.18
C SER A 63 17.48 -12.52 5.53
N GLY A 64 16.22 -12.68 5.90
CA GLY A 64 15.73 -13.33 7.12
C GLY A 64 14.23 -13.55 7.06
N ASN A 65 13.61 -14.02 8.14
CA ASN A 65 12.18 -14.28 8.21
C ASN A 65 11.41 -12.97 8.43
N PHE A 66 10.95 -12.36 7.32
CA PHE A 66 10.23 -11.09 7.34
C PHE A 66 8.84 -11.16 6.69
N ASP A 67 8.33 -12.37 6.44
CA ASP A 67 7.05 -12.65 5.77
C ASP A 67 5.82 -12.17 6.54
N SER A 68 5.97 -11.91 7.84
CA SER A 68 4.92 -11.36 8.70
C SER A 68 4.87 -9.83 8.75
N TYR A 69 5.87 -9.15 8.20
CA TYR A 69 6.03 -7.69 8.30
C TYR A 69 5.57 -6.98 7.03
N VAL A 70 4.98 -5.80 7.22
CA VAL A 70 4.47 -5.00 6.09
C VAL A 70 5.64 -4.52 5.23
N PRO A 71 5.60 -4.77 3.90
CA PRO A 71 6.61 -4.25 3.01
C PRO A 71 6.29 -2.80 2.60
N VAL A 72 7.33 -1.99 2.44
CA VAL A 72 7.27 -0.63 1.90
C VAL A 72 8.35 -0.47 0.85
N THR A 73 8.12 0.38 -0.15
CA THR A 73 9.14 0.68 -1.17
C THR A 73 9.79 1.99 -0.83
N VAL A 74 11.13 2.01 -0.83
CA VAL A 74 11.91 3.23 -0.67
C VAL A 74 12.56 3.62 -1.99
N ASN A 75 12.94 4.89 -2.11
CA ASN A 75 13.77 5.35 -3.20
C ASN A 75 15.22 4.86 -2.96
N PRO A 76 15.88 4.23 -3.95
CA PRO A 76 17.24 3.70 -3.76
C PRO A 76 18.31 4.79 -3.56
N VAL A 77 18.04 6.04 -3.96
CA VAL A 77 19.01 7.14 -3.91
C VAL A 77 18.95 7.87 -2.58
N ASP A 78 17.77 8.27 -2.12
CA ASP A 78 17.61 9.11 -0.92
C ASP A 78 16.91 8.40 0.26
N GLY A 79 16.52 7.13 0.08
CA GLY A 79 15.91 6.32 1.14
C GLY A 79 14.50 6.76 1.54
N LYS A 80 13.91 7.74 0.85
CA LYS A 80 12.56 8.21 1.16
C LYS A 80 11.51 7.19 0.76
N LEU A 81 10.39 7.21 1.47
CA LEU A 81 9.25 6.35 1.18
C LEU A 81 8.65 6.71 -0.18
N VAL A 82 8.51 5.71 -1.04
CA VAL A 82 7.89 5.82 -2.38
C VAL A 82 6.49 5.23 -2.38
N SER A 83 6.30 4.09 -1.70
CA SER A 83 5.00 3.41 -1.65
C SER A 83 4.82 2.62 -0.36
N TYR A 84 3.62 2.67 0.19
CA TYR A 84 3.18 1.94 1.39
C TYR A 84 1.66 1.73 1.34
N PRO A 85 1.14 0.64 1.93
CA PRO A 85 -0.30 0.37 1.91
C PRO A 85 -1.06 1.26 2.91
N ALA A 86 -2.34 1.51 2.66
CA ALA A 86 -3.25 1.93 3.72
C ALA A 86 -3.57 0.72 4.63
N PRO A 87 -3.89 0.91 5.93
CA PRO A 87 -4.33 -0.17 6.82
C PRO A 87 -5.44 -1.04 6.21
N GLY A 88 -6.45 -0.41 5.61
CA GLY A 88 -7.58 -1.09 4.96
C GLY A 88 -7.23 -1.89 3.70
N ASP A 89 -6.05 -1.70 3.10
CA ASP A 89 -5.56 -2.51 1.98
C ASP A 89 -4.92 -3.83 2.46
N ILE A 90 -4.63 -3.94 3.76
CA ILE A 90 -4.07 -5.15 4.33
C ILE A 90 -5.18 -6.15 4.58
N THR A 91 -5.11 -7.28 3.89
CA THR A 91 -6.02 -8.40 4.08
C THR A 91 -5.19 -9.69 4.13
N GLY A 92 -5.84 -10.83 4.42
CA GLY A 92 -5.19 -12.13 4.26
C GLY A 92 -4.68 -12.42 2.84
N ALA A 93 -5.20 -11.71 1.82
CA ALA A 93 -4.71 -11.78 0.45
C ALA A 93 -3.41 -10.97 0.23
N SER A 94 -3.07 -10.04 1.12
CA SER A 94 -1.94 -9.11 0.99
C SER A 94 -0.62 -9.67 1.56
N MET A 95 -0.67 -10.69 2.40
CA MET A 95 0.52 -11.38 2.94
C MET A 95 1.24 -12.12 1.81
N PRO A 96 2.53 -12.46 1.86
CA PRO A 96 3.10 -13.45 0.96
C PRO A 96 2.50 -14.85 1.21
N VAL A 97 2.72 -15.81 0.31
CA VAL A 97 2.55 -17.23 0.66
C VAL A 97 3.93 -17.81 0.92
N VAL A 98 4.12 -18.40 2.10
CA VAL A 98 5.36 -19.11 2.42
C VAL A 98 5.44 -20.39 1.60
N LEU A 99 6.55 -20.55 0.89
CA LEU A 99 6.86 -21.70 0.06
C LEU A 99 8.07 -22.44 0.64
N ARG A 100 8.45 -23.54 0.00
CA ARG A 100 9.62 -24.30 0.40
C ARG A 100 10.93 -23.53 0.25
N ASP A 101 11.94 -23.99 0.97
CA ASP A 101 13.33 -23.50 0.91
C ASP A 101 13.48 -21.99 1.21
N GLY A 102 12.52 -21.39 1.90
CA GLY A 102 12.53 -19.97 2.28
C GLY A 102 12.06 -19.02 1.18
N TRP A 103 11.43 -19.53 0.12
CA TRP A 103 10.80 -18.70 -0.91
C TRP A 103 9.45 -18.15 -0.44
N LEU A 104 9.10 -16.97 -0.93
CA LEU A 104 7.81 -16.32 -0.71
C LEU A 104 7.14 -16.06 -2.06
N LEU A 105 5.90 -16.49 -2.24
CA LEU A 105 5.07 -16.08 -3.38
C LEU A 105 4.56 -14.66 -3.15
N ASP A 106 4.89 -13.76 -4.07
CA ASP A 106 4.40 -12.39 -4.02
C ASP A 106 2.91 -12.31 -4.35
N ARG A 107 2.18 -11.53 -3.55
CA ARG A 107 0.76 -11.23 -3.72
C ARG A 107 0.44 -9.73 -3.72
N ARG A 108 1.44 -8.86 -3.56
CA ARG A 108 1.25 -7.42 -3.38
C ARG A 108 2.14 -6.56 -4.27
N GLY A 109 3.23 -7.11 -4.78
CA GLY A 109 4.28 -6.39 -5.47
C GLY A 109 5.51 -6.28 -4.58
N ILE A 110 6.63 -6.81 -5.06
CA ILE A 110 7.95 -6.67 -4.44
C ILE A 110 8.95 -6.08 -5.44
N SER A 111 9.99 -5.43 -4.93
CA SER A 111 11.09 -4.88 -5.72
C SER A 111 12.41 -4.98 -4.95
N PRO A 112 13.56 -4.77 -5.61
CA PRO A 112 14.86 -4.66 -4.93
C PRO A 112 14.90 -3.61 -3.81
N ASP A 113 14.10 -2.57 -3.97
CA ASP A 113 14.01 -1.44 -3.04
C ASP A 113 12.89 -1.60 -2.01
N THR A 114 12.30 -2.80 -1.94
CA THR A 114 11.39 -3.12 -0.85
C THR A 114 12.16 -3.30 0.46
N ARG A 115 11.59 -2.73 1.53
CA ARG A 115 12.01 -2.85 2.93
C ARG A 115 10.83 -3.32 3.76
N PHE A 116 11.09 -3.84 4.94
CA PHE A 116 10.06 -4.31 5.86
C PHE A 116 10.04 -3.43 7.09
N VAL A 117 8.86 -2.97 7.48
CA VAL A 117 8.68 -2.17 8.71
C VAL A 117 8.32 -3.06 9.89
N ARG A 118 8.57 -2.60 11.11
CA ARG A 118 8.31 -3.38 12.34
C ARG A 118 6.84 -3.75 12.58
N TYR A 119 5.90 -3.16 11.83
CA TYR A 119 4.50 -3.51 11.91
C TYR A 119 4.26 -4.85 11.21
N THR A 120 3.69 -5.79 11.95
CA THR A 120 3.14 -7.00 11.34
C THR A 120 1.91 -6.64 10.50
N TYR A 121 1.53 -7.52 9.57
CA TYR A 121 0.29 -7.34 8.80
C TYR A 121 -0.95 -7.16 9.71
N SER A 122 -1.05 -7.92 10.80
CA SER A 122 -2.17 -7.82 11.74
C SER A 122 -2.18 -6.46 12.46
N GLU A 123 -1.03 -6.06 13.02
CA GLU A 123 -0.93 -4.79 13.73
C GLU A 123 -1.22 -3.59 12.82
N TYR A 124 -0.71 -3.64 11.57
CA TYR A 124 -0.91 -2.56 10.61
C TYR A 124 -2.35 -2.45 10.12
N HIS A 125 -3.02 -3.59 9.90
CA HIS A 125 -4.43 -3.65 9.51
C HIS A 125 -5.34 -2.99 10.55
N ASP A 126 -5.03 -3.19 11.84
CA ASP A 126 -5.86 -2.70 12.94
C ASP A 126 -5.67 -1.19 13.22
N LEU A 127 -4.73 -0.53 12.54
CA LEU A 127 -4.54 0.92 12.64
C LEU A 127 -5.71 1.67 12.00
N SER A 128 -6.19 2.70 12.69
CA SER A 128 -7.24 3.60 12.15
C SER A 128 -6.75 4.44 10.96
N GLN A 129 -5.44 4.70 10.89
CA GLN A 129 -4.76 5.43 9.83
C GLN A 129 -3.33 4.94 9.68
N ALA A 130 -2.77 5.06 8.47
CA ALA A 130 -1.35 4.74 8.25
C ALA A 130 -0.46 5.66 9.12
N PRO A 131 0.68 5.16 9.65
CA PRO A 131 1.71 6.01 10.24
C PRO A 131 2.25 7.00 9.20
N SER A 132 2.88 8.09 9.65
CA SER A 132 3.49 9.06 8.74
C SER A 132 4.63 8.42 7.92
N PRO A 133 4.97 8.98 6.75
CA PRO A 133 6.13 8.52 6.00
C PRO A 133 7.44 8.50 6.82
N GLU A 134 7.67 9.50 7.68
CA GLU A 134 8.84 9.52 8.56
C GLU A 134 8.80 8.41 9.61
N GLU A 135 7.63 8.15 10.21
CA GLU A 135 7.45 7.04 11.16
C GLU A 135 7.69 5.69 10.48
N LEU A 136 7.20 5.50 9.25
CA LEU A 136 7.43 4.29 8.47
C LEU A 136 8.90 4.09 8.18
N VAL A 137 9.61 5.12 7.70
CA VAL A 137 11.06 5.07 7.45
C VAL A 137 11.82 4.75 8.75
N GLY A 138 11.49 5.41 9.86
CA GLY A 138 12.12 5.13 11.17
C GLY A 138 11.78 3.75 11.74
N SER A 139 10.74 3.11 11.21
CA SER A 139 10.30 1.78 11.61
C SER A 139 10.84 0.64 10.75
N ILE A 140 11.58 0.95 9.67
CA ILE A 140 12.25 -0.04 8.83
C ILE A 140 13.16 -0.91 9.68
N ILE A 141 13.02 -2.24 9.54
CA ILE A 141 13.85 -3.22 10.21
C ILE A 141 15.23 -3.20 9.54
N PRO A 142 16.32 -2.91 10.28
CA PRO A 142 17.67 -2.96 9.74
C PRO A 142 17.97 -4.32 9.10
N ASP A 143 18.66 -4.29 7.97
CA ASP A 143 19.06 -5.49 7.21
C ASP A 143 17.92 -6.39 6.70
N ALA A 144 16.64 -6.01 6.87
CA ALA A 144 15.50 -6.70 6.27
C ALA A 144 15.36 -6.33 4.79
N LEU A 145 15.98 -7.15 3.93
CA LEU A 145 16.22 -6.84 2.53
C LEU A 145 15.69 -7.98 1.66
N VAL A 146 15.15 -7.63 0.50
CA VAL A 146 14.95 -8.59 -0.59
C VAL A 146 16.33 -8.96 -1.14
N THR A 147 16.57 -10.25 -1.32
CA THR A 147 17.88 -10.76 -1.77
C THR A 147 17.82 -11.41 -3.14
N GLU A 148 16.66 -11.92 -3.55
CA GLU A 148 16.47 -12.57 -4.84
C GLU A 148 15.01 -12.43 -5.26
N ILE A 149 14.76 -12.17 -6.54
CA ILE A 149 13.42 -12.17 -7.16
C ILE A 149 13.49 -13.03 -8.42
N VAL A 150 12.52 -13.91 -8.57
CA VAL A 150 12.39 -14.82 -9.70
C VAL A 150 11.01 -14.68 -10.31
N SER A 151 10.96 -14.38 -11.60
CA SER A 151 9.75 -14.39 -12.41
C SER A 151 9.41 -15.83 -12.80
N LEU A 152 8.18 -16.23 -12.52
CA LEU A 152 7.65 -17.56 -12.80
C LEU A 152 7.09 -17.65 -14.23
N PRO A 153 7.04 -18.86 -14.83
CA PRO A 153 6.39 -19.07 -16.13
C PRO A 153 4.84 -19.10 -16.03
N TYR A 154 4.26 -18.49 -15.00
CA TYR A 154 2.81 -18.43 -14.72
C TYR A 154 2.35 -16.99 -14.58
N LYS A 155 1.14 -16.67 -15.04
CA LYS A 155 0.53 -15.37 -14.77
C LYS A 155 0.11 -15.25 -13.31
N VAL A 156 0.01 -14.01 -12.84
CA VAL A 156 -0.62 -13.72 -11.55
C VAL A 156 -2.02 -14.38 -11.52
N GLY A 157 -2.32 -15.13 -10.46
CA GLY A 157 -3.55 -15.92 -10.31
C GLY A 157 -3.44 -17.39 -10.73
N GLU A 158 -2.47 -17.77 -11.58
CA GLU A 158 -2.27 -19.17 -12.01
C GLU A 158 -1.30 -19.95 -11.10
N ALA A 159 -0.44 -19.22 -10.40
CA ALA A 159 0.61 -19.72 -9.52
C ALA A 159 0.04 -20.15 -8.15
N THR A 160 -0.43 -21.40 -8.07
CA THR A 160 -0.80 -22.01 -6.78
C THR A 160 0.44 -22.48 -6.02
N PRO A 161 0.45 -22.47 -4.67
CA PRO A 161 1.62 -22.90 -3.88
C PRO A 161 2.20 -24.26 -4.28
N ALA A 162 1.36 -25.27 -4.48
CA ALA A 162 1.80 -26.61 -4.89
C ALA A 162 2.56 -26.64 -6.24
N LYS A 163 2.10 -25.85 -7.23
CA LYS A 163 2.79 -25.71 -8.52
C LYS A 163 4.16 -25.05 -8.35
N VAL A 164 4.20 -23.98 -7.56
CA VAL A 164 5.43 -23.21 -7.35
C VAL A 164 6.44 -24.01 -6.54
N ASP A 165 6.01 -24.74 -5.52
CA ASP A 165 6.87 -25.66 -4.76
C ASP A 165 7.44 -26.77 -5.65
N SER A 166 6.65 -27.29 -6.59
CA SER A 166 7.14 -28.28 -7.56
C SER A 166 8.21 -27.69 -8.49
N LEU A 167 8.06 -26.43 -8.92
CA LEU A 167 9.08 -25.72 -9.69
C LEU A 167 10.35 -25.48 -8.88
N ILE A 168 10.23 -25.07 -7.62
CA ILE A 168 11.37 -24.87 -6.71
C ILE A 168 12.13 -26.19 -6.54
N ALA A 169 11.43 -27.30 -6.28
CA ALA A 169 12.03 -28.62 -6.12
C ALA A 169 12.74 -29.11 -7.39
N ALA A 170 12.27 -28.69 -8.57
CA ALA A 170 12.89 -29.00 -9.85
C ALA A 170 14.08 -28.08 -10.21
N GLY A 171 14.46 -27.13 -9.35
CA GLY A 171 15.56 -26.20 -9.59
C GLY A 171 15.17 -24.97 -10.43
N LEU A 172 13.89 -24.55 -10.36
CA LEU A 172 13.35 -23.37 -11.06
C LEU A 172 13.59 -23.38 -12.59
N PRO A 173 13.29 -24.48 -13.30
CA PRO A 173 13.51 -24.54 -14.74
C PRO A 173 12.63 -23.51 -15.46
N ARG A 174 13.20 -22.84 -16.46
CA ARG A 174 12.51 -21.83 -17.30
C ARG A 174 11.97 -20.62 -16.52
N CYS A 175 12.41 -20.42 -15.29
CA CYS A 175 12.18 -19.20 -14.54
C CYS A 175 13.29 -18.19 -14.83
N GLU A 176 13.00 -16.91 -14.68
CA GLU A 176 13.97 -15.82 -14.90
C GLU A 176 14.32 -15.18 -13.55
N VAL A 177 15.61 -15.16 -13.20
CA VAL A 177 16.09 -14.40 -12.04
C VAL A 177 16.13 -12.92 -12.44
N THR A 178 15.19 -12.13 -11.95
CA THR A 178 15.07 -10.70 -12.29
C THR A 178 15.85 -9.81 -11.33
N TYR A 179 16.18 -10.32 -10.15
CA TYR A 179 17.04 -9.65 -9.19
C TYR A 179 17.80 -10.67 -8.35
N LYS A 180 19.07 -10.38 -8.07
CA LYS A 180 19.90 -11.10 -7.10
C LYS A 180 20.93 -10.14 -6.52
N ARG A 181 21.06 -10.13 -5.20
CA ARG A 181 22.08 -9.36 -4.48
C ARG A 181 23.42 -10.10 -4.45
#